data_AF-A0A1A3KUM6-F1
#
_entry.id   AF-A0A1A3KUM6-F1
#
_cell.length_a   1.000
_cell.length_b   1.000
_cell.length_c   1.000
_cell.angle_alpha   90.00
_cell.angle_beta   90.00
_cell.angle_gamma   90.00
#
_symmetry.space_group_name_H-M   'P 1'
#
loop_
_entity.id
_entity.type
_entity.pdbx_description
1 polymer ?
#
loop_
_entity_poly.entity_id
_entity_poly.type
_entity_poly.pdbx_seq_one_letter_code
_entity_poly.pdbx_strand_id
1 'polypeptide(L)'
;MSWFVAGPEAIAAAARNLAGIGSTIAESSANAAAPTTGIPAPAADAVSALVAQLYSAHAQTYQDISAQMATFHDQFVRAVATGGNAYANAEAVGAAALKSGLGALNGAARDLLGGP
;
A
#
# COMPACT_ATOMS: atom_id res chain seq x y z
N MET A 1 -17.57 6.88 -24.31
CA MET A 1 -16.32 6.16 -23.98
C MET A 1 -15.68 6.90 -22.81
N SER A 2 -15.46 6.27 -21.65
CA SER A 2 -14.74 6.94 -20.56
C SER A 2 -13.24 6.82 -20.79
N TRP A 3 -12.55 7.94 -20.82
CA TRP A 3 -11.09 8.00 -20.87
C TRP A 3 -10.55 7.84 -19.44
N PHE A 4 -9.69 6.84 -19.21
CA PHE A 4 -9.01 6.64 -17.94
C PHE A 4 -7.55 7.06 -18.10
N VAL A 5 -7.13 8.07 -17.34
CA VAL A 5 -5.72 8.45 -17.19
C VAL A 5 -5.22 7.81 -15.90
N ALA A 6 -4.27 6.88 -16.02
CA ALA A 6 -3.51 6.44 -14.86
C ALA A 6 -2.58 7.59 -14.45
N GLY A 7 -2.46 7.87 -13.15
CA GLY A 7 -1.45 8.79 -12.61
C GLY A 7 -0.41 7.98 -11.84
N PRO A 8 0.66 7.47 -12.49
CA PRO A 8 1.61 6.58 -11.83
C PRO A 8 2.27 7.18 -10.59
N GLU A 9 2.59 8.47 -10.63
CA GLU A 9 3.14 9.22 -9.50
C GLU A 9 2.16 9.31 -8.34
N ALA A 10 0.87 9.52 -8.64
CA ALA A 10 -0.19 9.56 -7.64
C ALA A 10 -0.39 8.18 -6.99
N ILE A 11 -0.31 7.09 -7.77
CA ILE A 11 -0.37 5.72 -7.25
C ILE A 11 0.85 5.43 -6.37
N ALA A 12 2.05 5.85 -6.78
CA ALA A 12 3.26 5.70 -5.97
C ALA A 12 3.22 6.52 -4.67
N ALA A 13 2.62 7.72 -4.69
CA ALA A 13 2.36 8.50 -3.49
C ALA A 13 1.34 7.82 -2.58
N ALA A 14 0.26 7.28 -3.14
CA ALA A 14 -0.75 6.53 -2.40
C ALA A 14 -0.16 5.28 -1.72
N ALA A 15 0.69 4.51 -2.41
CA ALA A 15 1.38 3.36 -1.82
C ALA A 15 2.25 3.76 -0.62
N ARG A 16 2.97 4.89 -0.71
CA ARG A 16 3.77 5.43 0.41
C ARG A 16 2.91 5.85 1.59
N ASN A 17 1.80 6.54 1.33
CA ASN A 17 0.86 6.95 2.37
C ASN A 17 0.23 5.72 3.06
N LEU A 18 -0.17 4.71 2.29
CA LEU A 18 -0.69 3.46 2.83
C LEU A 18 0.35 2.73 3.68
N ALA A 19 1.62 2.68 3.26
CA ALA A 19 2.70 2.13 4.08
C ALA A 19 2.83 2.87 5.42
N GLY A 20 2.76 4.21 5.39
CA GLY A 20 2.76 5.03 6.60
C GLY A 20 1.59 4.72 7.53
N ILE A 21 0.37 4.61 7.00
CA ILE A 21 -0.82 4.23 7.77
C ILE A 21 -0.63 2.85 8.42
N GLY A 22 -0.13 1.86 7.67
CA GLY A 22 0.14 0.53 8.18
C GLY A 22 1.13 0.54 9.34
N SER A 23 2.20 1.33 9.22
CA SER A 23 3.18 1.53 10.30
C SER A 23 2.55 2.13 11.55
N THR A 24 1.74 3.18 11.41
CA THR A 24 1.06 3.82 12.55
C THR A 24 0.11 2.84 13.25
N ILE A 25 -0.63 2.02 12.50
CA ILE A 25 -1.53 1.01 13.07
C ILE A 25 -0.72 -0.04 13.82
N ALA A 26 0.34 -0.59 13.22
CA ALA A 26 1.20 -1.58 13.86
C ALA A 26 1.82 -1.06 15.18
N GLU A 27 2.31 0.17 15.18
CA GLU A 27 2.85 0.82 16.38
C GLU A 27 1.75 0.99 17.45
N SER A 28 0.57 1.46 17.06
CA SER A 28 -0.56 1.61 17.99
C SER A 28 -1.00 0.27 18.59
N SER A 29 -1.12 -0.79 17.79
CA SER A 29 -1.47 -2.13 18.26
C SER A 29 -0.40 -2.69 19.21
N ALA A 30 0.88 -2.48 18.91
CA ALA A 30 1.99 -2.90 19.77
C ALA A 30 1.97 -2.17 21.12
N ASN A 31 1.77 -0.85 21.11
CA ASN A 31 1.66 -0.04 22.32
C ASN A 31 0.46 -0.44 23.20
N ALA A 32 -0.64 -0.87 22.57
CA ALA A 32 -1.83 -1.34 23.27
C ALA A 32 -1.70 -2.76 23.84
N ALA A 33 -0.76 -3.58 23.36
CA ALA A 33 -0.69 -5.01 23.70
C ALA A 33 -0.58 -5.25 25.21
N ALA A 34 0.54 -4.84 25.83
CA ALA A 34 0.78 -5.06 27.25
C ALA A 34 -0.33 -4.53 28.18
N PRO A 35 -0.80 -3.27 28.06
CA PRO A 35 -1.82 -2.74 28.97
C PRO A 35 -3.21 -3.38 28.79
N THR A 36 -3.49 -4.03 27.67
CA THR A 36 -4.82 -4.63 27.40
C THR A 36 -4.86 -6.14 27.60
N THR A 37 -3.75 -6.86 27.42
CA THR A 37 -3.69 -8.31 27.65
C THR A 37 -3.38 -8.69 29.10
N GLY A 38 -2.96 -7.71 29.92
CA GLY A 38 -2.58 -7.90 31.32
C GLY A 38 -3.50 -7.19 32.32
N ILE A 39 -4.81 -7.09 32.01
CA ILE A 39 -5.76 -6.34 32.85
C ILE A 39 -5.88 -7.04 34.22
N PRO A 40 -5.57 -6.35 35.34
CA PRO A 40 -5.75 -6.93 36.66
C PRO A 40 -7.23 -6.96 37.06
N ALA A 41 -7.60 -7.93 37.89
CA ALA A 41 -8.95 -7.97 38.47
C ALA A 41 -9.16 -6.75 39.41
N PRO A 42 -10.29 -6.02 39.29
CA PRO A 42 -10.54 -4.84 40.13
C PRO A 42 -10.84 -5.18 41.60
N ALA A 43 -11.23 -6.43 41.89
CA ALA A 43 -11.41 -6.97 43.23
C ALA A 43 -11.09 -8.48 43.27
N ALA A 44 -11.02 -9.04 44.47
CA ALA A 44 -10.62 -10.44 44.71
C ALA A 44 -11.74 -11.47 44.44
N ASP A 45 -12.94 -11.03 44.08
CA ASP A 45 -14.07 -11.91 43.81
C ASP A 45 -13.96 -12.61 42.44
N ALA A 46 -14.67 -13.72 42.30
CA ALA A 46 -14.64 -14.54 41.09
C ALA A 46 -15.20 -13.81 39.85
N VAL A 47 -16.15 -12.88 40.02
CA VAL A 47 -16.72 -12.12 38.90
C VAL A 47 -15.68 -11.14 38.35
N SER A 48 -15.00 -10.42 39.24
CA SER A 48 -13.88 -9.52 38.87
C SER A 48 -12.77 -10.27 38.13
N ALA A 49 -12.39 -11.47 38.61
CA ALA A 49 -11.40 -12.31 37.94
C ALA A 49 -11.85 -12.76 36.55
N LEU A 50 -13.11 -13.18 36.40
CA LEU A 50 -13.67 -13.60 35.11
C LEU A 50 -13.75 -12.44 34.11
N VAL A 51 -14.17 -11.25 34.56
CA VAL A 51 -14.24 -10.05 33.71
C VAL A 51 -12.85 -9.64 33.21
N ALA A 52 -11.84 -9.65 34.10
CA ALA A 52 -10.46 -9.36 33.72
C ALA A 52 -9.90 -10.37 32.69
N GLN A 53 -10.20 -11.66 32.87
CA GLN A 53 -9.84 -12.71 31.92
C GLN A 53 -10.54 -12.53 30.56
N LEU A 54 -11.83 -12.20 30.55
CA LEU A 54 -12.60 -11.96 29.32
C LEU A 54 -11.97 -10.84 28.48
N TYR A 55 -11.68 -9.69 29.09
CA TYR A 55 -11.07 -8.58 28.36
C TYR A 55 -9.64 -8.87 27.92
N SER A 56 -8.86 -9.57 28.73
CA SER A 56 -7.50 -9.98 28.36
C SER A 56 -7.50 -10.94 27.16
N ALA A 57 -8.43 -11.91 27.13
CA ALA A 57 -8.60 -12.83 26.00
C ALA A 57 -9.09 -12.12 24.74
N HIS A 58 -9.99 -11.14 24.89
CA HIS A 58 -10.42 -10.30 23.76
C HIS A 58 -9.24 -9.50 23.18
N ALA A 59 -8.40 -8.91 24.04
CA ALA A 59 -7.21 -8.19 23.62
C ALA A 59 -6.20 -9.11 22.89
N GLN A 60 -5.98 -10.33 23.39
CA GLN A 60 -5.14 -11.32 22.70
C GLN A 60 -5.66 -11.64 21.30
N THR A 61 -6.96 -11.87 21.18
CA THR A 61 -7.61 -12.12 19.87
C THR A 61 -7.43 -10.92 18.93
N TYR A 62 -7.57 -9.69 19.45
CA TYR A 62 -7.30 -8.48 18.67
C TYR A 62 -5.85 -8.42 18.18
N GLN A 63 -4.87 -8.79 18.99
CA GLN A 63 -3.45 -8.81 18.58
C GLN A 63 -3.20 -9.84 17.46
N ASP A 64 -3.79 -11.03 17.56
CA ASP A 64 -3.66 -12.07 16.53
C ASP A 64 -4.26 -11.64 15.19
N ILE A 65 -5.44 -10.99 15.23
CA ILE A 65 -6.08 -10.44 14.03
C ILE A 65 -5.27 -9.26 13.47
N SER A 66 -4.75 -8.39 14.34
CA SER A 66 -3.94 -7.24 13.93
C SER A 66 -2.66 -7.68 13.21
N ALA A 67 -2.02 -8.76 13.65
CA ALA A 67 -0.87 -9.34 12.97
C ALA A 67 -1.19 -9.89 11.57
N GLN A 68 -2.34 -10.57 11.43
CA GLN A 68 -2.83 -11.03 10.13
C GLN A 68 -3.15 -9.86 9.20
N MET A 69 -3.80 -8.82 9.73
CA MET A 69 -4.14 -7.61 8.99
C MET A 69 -2.88 -6.86 8.52
N ALA A 70 -1.85 -6.76 9.36
CA ALA A 70 -0.57 -6.16 8.97
C ALA A 70 0.05 -6.88 7.76
N THR A 71 0.05 -8.22 7.77
CA THR A 71 0.54 -9.03 6.64
C THR A 71 -0.27 -8.78 5.37
N PHE A 72 -1.60 -8.74 5.48
CA PHE A 72 -2.49 -8.42 4.36
C PHE A 72 -2.23 -7.01 3.82
N HIS A 73 -2.10 -6.02 4.70
CA HIS A 73 -1.85 -4.62 4.35
C HIS A 73 -0.54 -4.45 3.59
N ASP A 74 0.52 -5.13 4.01
CA ASP A 74 1.81 -5.12 3.30
C ASP A 74 1.70 -5.68 1.88
N GLN A 75 0.93 -6.77 1.70
CA GLN A 75 0.66 -7.34 0.38
C GLN A 75 -0.15 -6.36 -0.48
N PHE A 76 -1.16 -5.70 0.11
CA PHE A 76 -1.97 -4.70 -0.57
C PHE A 76 -1.12 -3.50 -1.03
N VAL A 77 -0.29 -2.93 -0.15
CA VAL A 77 0.63 -1.83 -0.48
C VAL A 77 1.56 -2.23 -1.63
N ARG A 78 2.11 -3.45 -1.58
CA ARG A 78 2.97 -3.97 -2.64
C ARG A 78 2.24 -4.10 -3.98
N ALA A 79 1.00 -4.57 -3.96
CA ALA A 79 0.18 -4.67 -5.16
C ALA A 79 -0.09 -3.29 -5.77
N VAL A 80 -0.44 -2.30 -4.96
CA VAL A 80 -0.65 -0.91 -5.39
C VAL A 80 0.62 -0.33 -6.02
N ALA A 81 1.78 -0.48 -5.36
CA ALA A 81 3.06 -0.01 -5.88
C ALA A 81 3.42 -0.71 -7.22
N THR A 82 3.22 -2.01 -7.30
CA THR A 82 3.49 -2.79 -8.52
C THR A 82 2.58 -2.35 -9.67
N GLY A 83 1.30 -2.11 -9.40
CA GLY A 83 0.36 -1.58 -10.38
C GLY A 83 0.76 -0.20 -10.90
N GLY A 84 1.18 0.72 -10.01
CA GLY A 84 1.70 2.03 -10.38
C GLY A 84 2.92 1.94 -11.31
N ASN A 85 3.88 1.07 -10.97
CA ASN A 85 5.05 0.84 -11.81
C ASN A 85 4.71 0.24 -13.18
N ALA A 86 3.69 -0.62 -13.26
CA ALA A 86 3.24 -1.17 -14.54
C ALA A 86 2.71 -0.08 -15.48
N TYR A 87 1.92 0.87 -14.95
CA TYR A 87 1.46 2.02 -15.74
C TYR A 87 2.61 2.96 -16.13
N ALA A 88 3.52 3.28 -15.21
CA ALA A 88 4.69 4.10 -15.52
C ALA A 88 5.54 3.47 -16.64
N ASN A 89 5.76 2.16 -16.60
CA ASN A 89 6.49 1.45 -17.64
C ASN A 89 5.75 1.47 -18.99
N ALA A 90 4.43 1.29 -18.98
CA ALA A 90 3.63 1.37 -20.20
C ALA A 90 3.72 2.76 -20.87
N GLU A 91 3.69 3.83 -20.08
CA GLU A 91 3.87 5.20 -20.58
C GLU A 91 5.27 5.41 -21.15
N ALA A 92 6.32 4.94 -20.46
CA ALA A 92 7.70 5.04 -20.94
C ALA A 92 7.92 4.31 -22.27
N VAL A 93 7.40 3.08 -22.40
CA VAL A 93 7.48 2.29 -23.64
C VAL A 93 6.70 2.99 -24.77
N GLY A 94 5.50 3.49 -24.49
CA GLY A 94 4.70 4.23 -25.47
C GLY A 94 5.40 5.50 -25.97
N ALA A 95 5.97 6.29 -25.05
CA ALA A 95 6.72 7.50 -25.38
C ALA A 95 7.97 7.19 -26.23
N ALA A 96 8.70 6.12 -25.90
CA ALA A 96 9.86 5.68 -26.66
C ALA A 96 9.48 5.25 -28.09
N ALA A 97 8.39 4.49 -28.25
CA ALA A 97 7.88 4.08 -29.56
C ALA A 97 7.48 5.29 -30.42
N LEU A 98 6.77 6.26 -29.83
CA LEU A 98 6.39 7.50 -30.53
C LEU A 98 7.62 8.29 -30.98
N LYS A 99 8.61 8.47 -30.10
CA LYS A 99 9.86 9.15 -30.42
C LYS A 99 10.61 8.46 -31.56
N SER A 100 10.67 7.14 -31.55
CA SER A 100 11.29 6.35 -32.62
C SER A 100 10.57 6.53 -33.96
N GLY A 101 9.23 6.47 -33.96
CA GLY A 101 8.42 6.67 -35.17
C GLY A 101 8.60 8.07 -35.78
N LEU A 102 8.58 9.12 -34.93
CA LEU A 102 8.84 10.50 -35.37
C LEU A 102 10.26 10.66 -35.93
N GLY A 103 11.24 10.00 -35.33
CA GLY A 103 12.62 9.96 -35.85
C GLY A 103 12.70 9.37 -37.26
N ALA A 104 12.03 8.24 -37.50
CA ALA A 104 11.97 7.59 -38.81
C ALA A 104 11.28 8.47 -39.86
N LEU A 105 10.15 9.08 -39.50
CA LEU A 105 9.43 10.01 -40.39
C LEU A 105 10.28 11.23 -40.76
N ASN A 106 10.97 11.82 -39.78
CA ASN A 106 11.87 12.94 -40.03
C ASN A 106 13.06 12.55 -40.92
N GLY A 107 13.58 11.34 -40.79
CA GLY A 107 14.61 10.80 -41.69
C GLY A 107 14.11 10.70 -43.13
N ALA A 108 12.97 10.03 -43.34
CA ALA A 108 12.35 9.89 -44.66
C ALA A 108 12.02 11.25 -45.32
N ALA A 109 11.59 12.24 -44.52
CA ALA A 109 11.32 13.59 -45.01
C ALA A 109 12.60 14.30 -45.48
N ARG A 110 13.74 14.12 -44.79
CA ARG A 110 15.03 14.68 -45.21
C ARG A 110 15.50 14.07 -46.52
N ASP A 111 15.40 12.75 -46.64
CA ASP A 111 15.77 12.02 -47.87
C ASP A 111 14.96 12.48 -49.08
N LEU A 112 13.65 12.72 -48.91
CA LEU A 112 12.77 13.16 -49.98
C LEU A 112 12.98 14.63 -50.38
N LEU A 113 13.30 15.50 -49.42
CA LEU A 113 13.41 16.94 -49.64
C LEU A 113 14.83 17.40 -49.98
N GLY A 114 15.78 16.47 -50.09
CA GLY A 114 17.17 16.77 -50.47
C GLY A 114 17.89 17.70 -49.49
N GLY A 115 17.45 17.74 -48.22
CA GLY A 115 18.10 18.51 -47.18
C GLY A 115 19.38 17.81 -46.68
N PRO A 116 20.31 18.54 -46.02
CA PRO A 116 21.42 17.89 -45.31
C PRO A 116 20.93 16.97 -44.19
#